data_AF-A0A0P4V443-F1
#
_entry.id   AF-A0A0P4V443-F1
#
_cell.length_a   1.000
_cell.length_b   1.000
_cell.length_c   1.000
_cell.angle_alpha   90.00
_cell.angle_beta   90.00
_cell.angle_gamma   90.00
#
_symmetry.space_group_name_H-M   'P 1'
#
loop_
_entity.id
_entity.type
_entity.pdbx_description
1 polymer ?
#
loop_
_entity_poly.entity_id
_entity_poly.type
_entity_poly.pdbx_seq_one_letter_code
_entity_poly.pdbx_strand_id
1 'polypeptide(L)'
;MHERTNIPDRFVKPLSATPLDAADRIEIHELVTRVYLVEDTRDYDALHQICTEDFVQIHPAGNTEGLEAFIAFLQKFSVGFDGKRHHALNIVTRRVGDNEAEAASYLISIELFNT
;
A
#
# COMPACT_ATOMS: atom_id res chain seq x y z
N MET A 1 7.24 -19.19 -19.83
CA MET A 1 8.33 -18.27 -19.45
C MET A 1 7.69 -17.24 -18.55
N HIS A 2 7.85 -17.34 -17.23
CA HIS A 2 7.23 -16.39 -16.31
C HIS A 2 7.95 -15.04 -16.46
N GLU A 3 7.21 -13.98 -16.79
CA GLU A 3 7.71 -12.62 -16.68
C GLU A 3 8.19 -12.43 -15.24
N ARG A 4 9.49 -12.16 -15.06
CA ARG A 4 10.01 -11.82 -13.75
C ARG A 4 9.46 -10.45 -13.38
N THR A 5 8.84 -10.31 -12.22
CA THR A 5 8.53 -9.01 -11.65
C THR A 5 9.82 -8.22 -11.51
N ASN A 6 9.99 -7.16 -12.29
CA ASN A 6 11.15 -6.28 -12.22
C ASN A 6 10.88 -5.16 -11.21
N ILE A 7 11.52 -5.24 -10.05
CA ILE A 7 11.52 -4.14 -9.09
C ILE A 7 12.53 -3.09 -9.58
N PRO A 8 12.16 -1.80 -9.65
CA PRO A 8 13.08 -0.76 -10.08
C PRO A 8 14.37 -0.73 -9.25
N ASP A 9 15.51 -0.54 -9.93
CA ASP A 9 16.85 -0.45 -9.31
C ASP A 9 16.93 0.55 -8.15
N ARG A 10 16.13 1.62 -8.20
CA ARG A 10 16.01 2.65 -7.16
C ARG A 10 15.47 2.16 -5.82
N PHE A 11 14.93 0.95 -5.76
CA PHE A 11 14.52 0.28 -4.51
C PHE A 11 15.47 -0.85 -4.11
N VAL A 12 16.14 -1.49 -5.07
CA VAL A 12 16.96 -2.68 -4.84
C VAL A 12 18.43 -2.33 -4.55
N LYS A 13 18.95 -1.25 -5.14
CA LYS A 13 20.35 -0.84 -4.99
C LYS A 13 20.47 0.19 -3.85
N PRO A 14 21.11 -0.14 -2.71
CA PRO A 14 21.15 0.75 -1.55
C PRO A 14 21.78 2.12 -1.81
N LEU A 15 22.73 2.20 -2.76
CA LEU A 15 23.47 3.42 -3.08
C LEU A 15 22.77 4.31 -4.12
N SER A 16 21.68 3.86 -4.74
CA SER A 16 20.93 4.64 -5.73
C SER A 16 19.77 5.44 -5.12
N ALA A 17 19.47 5.21 -3.83
CA ALA A 17 18.37 5.84 -3.13
C ALA A 17 18.87 6.99 -2.23
N THR A 18 18.15 8.11 -2.26
CA THR A 18 18.33 9.18 -1.27
C THR A 18 17.69 8.73 0.05
N PRO A 19 18.45 8.64 1.16
CA PRO A 19 17.92 8.16 2.42
C PRO A 19 16.95 9.17 3.04
N LEU A 20 15.96 8.64 3.75
CA LEU A 20 15.13 9.37 4.70
C LEU A 20 15.78 9.32 6.09
N ASP A 21 15.39 10.23 6.98
CA ASP A 21 15.80 10.12 8.37
C ASP A 21 15.13 8.91 9.06
N ALA A 22 15.57 8.57 10.26
CA ALA A 22 15.05 7.38 10.94
C ALA A 22 13.57 7.51 11.33
N ALA A 23 13.10 8.72 11.65
CA ALA A 23 11.73 8.95 12.10
C ALA A 23 10.76 8.82 10.92
N ASP A 24 11.04 9.50 9.80
CA ASP A 24 10.29 9.41 8.54
C ASP A 24 10.14 7.95 8.09
N ARG A 25 11.22 7.16 8.20
CA ARG A 25 11.20 5.74 7.82
C ARG A 25 10.24 4.92 8.68
N ILE A 26 10.24 5.15 9.99
CA ILE A 26 9.35 4.44 10.91
C ILE A 26 7.90 4.84 10.64
N GLU A 27 7.63 6.13 10.47
CA GLU A 27 6.28 6.63 10.18
C GLU A 27 5.73 6.06 8.87
N ILE A 28 6.53 5.99 7.80
CA ILE A 28 6.11 5.40 6.53
C ILE A 28 5.84 3.89 6.67
N HIS A 29 6.67 3.16 7.42
CA HIS A 29 6.43 1.73 7.67
C HIS A 29 5.10 1.50 8.41
N GLU A 30 4.80 2.35 9.38
CA GLU A 30 3.54 2.32 10.11
C GLU A 30 2.36 2.70 9.21
N LEU A 31 2.50 3.75 8.40
CA LEU A 31 1.46 4.20 7.47
C LEU A 31 1.08 3.12 6.44
N VAL A 32 2.07 2.48 5.82
CA VAL A 32 1.84 1.37 4.87
C VAL A 32 1.09 0.22 5.56
N THR A 33 1.46 -0.11 6.80
CA THR A 33 0.80 -1.18 7.56
C THR A 33 -0.62 -0.78 7.96
N ARG A 34 -0.85 0.49 8.32
CA ARG A 34 -2.16 1.03 8.67
C ARG A 34 -3.12 1.03 7.48
N VAL A 35 -2.68 1.39 6.28
CA VAL A 35 -3.52 1.31 5.06
C VAL A 35 -4.08 -0.11 4.90
N TYR A 36 -3.22 -1.12 4.96
CA TYR A 36 -3.65 -2.51 4.83
C TYR A 36 -4.55 -2.98 5.97
N LEU A 37 -4.25 -2.60 7.22
CA LEU A 37 -5.10 -2.91 8.36
C LEU A 37 -6.50 -2.28 8.20
N VAL A 38 -6.55 -1.03 7.74
CA VAL A 38 -7.79 -0.31 7.51
C VAL A 38 -8.61 -0.94 6.38
N GLU A 39 -7.96 -1.40 5.31
CA GLU A 39 -8.61 -2.19 4.25
C GLU A 39 -9.21 -3.48 4.82
N ASP A 40 -8.46 -4.22 5.64
CA ASP A 40 -8.89 -5.48 6.26
C ASP A 40 -10.08 -5.29 7.21
N THR A 41 -10.09 -4.18 7.97
CA THR A 41 -11.16 -3.86 8.93
C THR A 41 -12.29 -3.06 8.31
N ARG A 42 -12.14 -2.59 7.07
CA ARG A 42 -13.13 -1.77 6.33
C ARG A 42 -13.47 -0.47 7.05
N ASP A 43 -12.46 0.13 7.69
CA ASP A 43 -12.62 1.41 8.38
C ASP A 43 -12.48 2.58 7.40
N TYR A 44 -13.56 2.89 6.69
CA TYR A 44 -13.53 3.89 5.63
C TYR A 44 -13.25 5.31 6.16
N ASP A 45 -13.66 5.61 7.39
CA ASP A 45 -13.36 6.90 8.04
C ASP A 45 -11.85 7.05 8.29
N ALA A 46 -11.16 5.96 8.64
CA ALA A 46 -9.71 5.97 8.75
C ALA A 46 -9.02 6.15 7.39
N LEU A 47 -9.59 5.66 6.28
CA LEU A 47 -9.04 5.91 4.93
C LEU A 47 -8.99 7.42 4.60
N HIS A 48 -10.01 8.18 5.00
CA HIS A 48 -10.02 9.65 4.85
C HIS A 48 -8.92 10.37 5.64
N GLN A 49 -8.39 9.74 6.69
CA GLN A 49 -7.33 10.35 7.50
C GLN A 49 -5.94 10.03 6.97
N ILE A 50 -5.76 8.94 6.23
CA ILE A 50 -4.45 8.44 5.81
C ILE A 50 -4.18 8.63 4.31
N CYS A 51 -5.22 8.64 3.48
CA CYS A 51 -5.10 8.82 2.03
C CYS A 51 -5.40 10.27 1.64
N THR A 52 -4.72 10.75 0.61
CA THR A 52 -5.02 12.04 -0.01
C THR A 52 -6.28 11.95 -0.87
N GLU A 53 -6.93 13.09 -1.14
CA GLU A 53 -8.14 13.15 -1.97
C GLU A 53 -7.91 12.57 -3.38
N ASP A 54 -6.70 12.75 -3.93
CA ASP A 54 -6.25 12.30 -5.24
C ASP A 54 -5.64 10.89 -5.23
N PHE A 55 -5.89 10.09 -4.18
CA PHE A 55 -5.35 8.74 -4.05
C PHE A 55 -5.65 7.87 -5.29
N VAL A 56 -4.62 7.23 -5.83
CA VAL A 56 -4.73 6.33 -6.98
C VAL A 56 -4.37 4.92 -6.56
N GLN A 57 -5.27 3.97 -6.83
CA GLN A 57 -4.97 2.55 -6.72
C GLN A 57 -4.88 1.94 -8.12
N ILE A 58 -3.77 1.24 -8.39
CA ILE A 58 -3.61 0.41 -9.58
C ILE A 58 -3.56 -1.03 -9.12
N HIS A 59 -4.57 -1.83 -9.50
CA HIS A 59 -4.68 -3.21 -9.09
C HIS A 59 -5.12 -4.09 -10.26
N PRO A 60 -4.68 -5.36 -10.38
CA PRO A 60 -5.08 -6.23 -11.49
C PRO A 60 -6.60 -6.43 -11.64
N ALA A 61 -7.36 -6.28 -10.55
CA ALA A 61 -8.83 -6.37 -10.55
C ALA A 61 -9.54 -5.05 -10.92
N GLY A 62 -8.80 -3.95 -11.08
CA GLY A 62 -9.34 -2.63 -11.39
C GLY A 62 -8.45 -1.50 -10.89
N ASN A 63 -8.53 -0.35 -11.54
CA ASN A 63 -7.86 0.87 -11.12
C ASN A 63 -8.90 1.86 -10.59
N THR A 64 -8.54 2.66 -9.59
CA THR A 64 -9.37 3.73 -9.05
C THR A 64 -8.58 5.03 -8.99
N GLU A 65 -9.24 6.13 -9.32
CA GLU A 65 -8.70 7.49 -9.25
C GLU A 65 -9.54 8.31 -8.28
N GLY A 66 -8.92 8.81 -7.23
CA GLY A 66 -9.56 9.50 -6.11
C GLY A 66 -9.95 8.58 -4.96
N LEU A 67 -9.86 9.10 -3.74
CA LEU A 67 -10.17 8.36 -2.51
C LEU A 67 -11.59 7.79 -2.51
N GLU A 68 -12.59 8.57 -2.90
CA GLU A 68 -13.99 8.11 -2.93
C GLU A 68 -14.19 6.91 -3.86
N ALA A 69 -13.51 6.91 -5.02
CA ALA A 69 -13.58 5.81 -5.98
C ALA A 69 -12.95 4.55 -5.40
N PHE A 70 -11.85 4.69 -4.64
CA PHE A 70 -11.22 3.58 -3.93
C PHE A 70 -12.12 3.01 -2.83
N ILE A 71 -12.73 3.86 -2.00
CA ILE A 71 -13.68 3.43 -0.96
C ILE A 71 -14.87 2.69 -1.59
N ALA A 72 -15.45 3.24 -2.66
CA ALA A 72 -16.55 2.61 -3.38
C ALA A 72 -16.15 1.24 -3.97
N PHE A 73 -14.91 1.11 -4.46
CA PHE A 73 -14.36 -0.16 -4.90
C PHE A 73 -14.30 -1.18 -3.76
N LEU A 74 -13.74 -0.82 -2.60
CA LEU A 74 -13.68 -1.71 -1.44
C LEU A 74 -15.06 -2.15 -0.95
N GLN A 75 -16.04 -1.23 -0.92
CA GLN A 75 -17.42 -1.54 -0.54
C GLN A 75 -18.09 -2.51 -1.51
N LYS A 76 -17.89 -2.31 -2.83
CA LYS A 76 -18.41 -3.20 -3.88
C LYS A 76 -17.87 -4.63 -3.75
N PHE A 77 -16.61 -4.77 -3.36
CA PHE A 77 -15.94 -6.07 -3.20
C PHE A 77 -15.91 -6.56 -1.75
N SER A 78 -16.68 -5.96 -0.85
CA SER A 78 -16.63 -6.17 0.61
C SER A 78 -16.69 -7.65 1.04
N VAL A 79 -17.50 -8.47 0.37
CA VAL A 79 -17.59 -9.92 0.58
C VAL A 79 -16.28 -10.61 0.19
N GLY A 80 -15.68 -10.24 -0.94
CA GLY A 80 -14.40 -10.79 -1.40
C GLY A 80 -13.19 -10.32 -0.60
N PHE A 81 -13.37 -9.35 0.30
CA PHE A 81 -12.37 -8.95 1.30
C PHE A 81 -12.62 -9.60 2.67
N ASP A 82 -13.70 -10.38 2.83
CA ASP A 82 -13.95 -11.04 4.09
C ASP A 82 -12.95 -12.15 4.36
N GLY A 83 -12.47 -12.20 5.60
CA GLY A 83 -11.40 -13.11 5.99
C GLY A 83 -10.01 -12.78 5.42
N LYS A 84 -9.85 -11.75 4.57
CA LYS A 84 -8.53 -11.36 4.04
C LYS A 84 -7.70 -10.62 5.07
N ARG A 85 -6.41 -10.93 5.12
CA ARG A 85 -5.41 -10.26 5.96
C ARG A 85 -4.18 -9.92 5.14
N HIS A 86 -3.84 -8.64 5.14
CA HIS A 86 -2.73 -8.09 4.38
C HIS A 86 -1.50 -7.90 5.27
N HIS A 87 -0.35 -8.38 4.79
CA HIS A 87 0.95 -8.19 5.43
C HIS A 87 1.91 -7.53 4.45
N ALA A 88 2.40 -6.34 4.81
CA ALA A 88 3.49 -5.67 4.12
C ALA A 88 4.84 -6.28 4.55
N LEU A 89 5.62 -6.74 3.59
CA LEU A 89 6.96 -7.29 3.79
C LEU A 89 8.01 -6.45 3.06
N ASN A 90 9.24 -6.51 3.55
CA ASN A 90 10.40 -5.90 2.89
C ASN A 90 10.18 -4.42 2.54
N ILE A 91 9.51 -3.67 3.43
CA ILE A 91 9.27 -2.24 3.21
C ILE A 91 10.62 -1.54 3.10
N VAL A 92 10.84 -0.90 1.95
CA VAL A 92 11.99 -0.06 1.67
C VAL A 92 11.49 1.30 1.22
N THR A 93 12.14 2.34 1.74
CA THR A 93 11.70 3.73 1.59
C THR A 93 12.81 4.56 0.99
N ARG A 94 12.47 5.58 0.21
CA ARG A 94 13.43 6.59 -0.25
C ARG A 94 12.80 7.98 -0.35
N ARG A 95 13.63 9.01 -0.22
CA ARG A 95 13.25 10.40 -0.49
C ARG A 95 13.19 10.64 -2.00
N VAL A 96 12.16 11.35 -2.47
CA VAL A 96 12.00 11.74 -3.88
C VAL A 96 11.77 13.24 -4.07
N GLY A 97 11.37 13.94 -3.01
CA GLY A 97 11.29 15.40 -2.93
C GLY A 97 11.49 15.88 -1.50
N ASP A 98 11.28 17.17 -1.25
CA ASP A 98 11.46 17.76 0.08
C ASP A 98 10.47 17.16 1.09
N ASN A 99 9.22 17.00 0.69
CA ASN A 99 8.13 16.44 1.50
C ASN A 99 7.50 15.18 0.85
N GLU A 100 8.26 14.50 0.01
CA GLU A 100 7.78 13.34 -0.75
C GLU A 100 8.73 12.16 -0.60
N ALA A 101 8.13 10.99 -0.38
CA ALA A 101 8.82 9.73 -0.27
C ALA A 101 8.11 8.66 -1.09
N GLU A 102 8.88 7.67 -1.54
CA GLU A 102 8.35 6.44 -2.12
C GLU A 102 8.65 5.27 -1.20
N ALA A 103 7.67 4.38 -1.03
CA ALA A 103 7.83 3.09 -0.37
C ALA A 103 7.54 1.95 -1.35
N ALA A 104 8.32 0.88 -1.27
CA ALA A 104 8.04 -0.37 -1.96
C ALA A 104 8.00 -1.50 -0.93
N SER A 105 7.04 -2.39 -1.08
CA SER A 105 6.88 -3.57 -0.24
C SER A 105 6.35 -4.73 -1.06
N TYR A 106 6.60 -5.94 -0.59
CA TYR A 106 5.79 -7.08 -0.99
C TYR A 106 4.50 -7.10 -0.17
N LEU A 107 3.41 -7.54 -0.78
CA LEU A 107 2.15 -7.78 -0.12
C LEU A 107 1.90 -9.29 -0.08
N ILE A 108 1.72 -9.83 1.13
CA ILE A 108 1.09 -11.13 1.30
C ILE A 108 -0.35 -10.89 1.71
N SER A 109 -1.29 -11.41 0.92
CA SER A 109 -2.70 -11.48 1.30
C SER A 109 -3.02 -12.92 1.67
N ILE A 110 -3.50 -13.14 2.88
CA ILE A 110 -3.92 -14.45 3.39
C ILE A 110 -5.44 -14.42 3.50
N GLU A 111 -6.08 -15.47 3.02
CA GLU A 111 -7.52 -15.64 3.13
C GLU A 111 -7.82 -16.65 4.25
N LEU A 112 -8.44 -16.19 5.33
CA LEU A 112 -8.77 -16.97 6.51
C LEU A 112 -10.29 -17.09 6.63
N PHE A 113 -10.80 -18.32 6.75
CA PHE A 113 -12.23 -18.61 6.98
C PHE A 113 -13.18 -18.24 5.83
N ASN A 114 -12.75 -18.36 4.56
CA ASN A 114 -13.72 -18.25 3.47
C ASN A 114 -14.60 -19.51 3.40
N THR A 115 -15.92 -19.32 3.35
CA THR A 115 -16.94 -20.38 3.16
C THR A 115 -17.38 -20.47 1.72
#